data_AF-A0A5K1G455-F1
#
_entry.id   AF-A0A5K1G455-F1
#
_cell.length_a   1.000
_cell.length_b   1.000
_cell.length_c   1.000
_cell.angle_alpha   90.00
_cell.angle_beta   90.00
_cell.angle_gamma   90.00
#
_symmetry.space_group_name_H-M   'P 1'
#
loop_
_entity.id
_entity.type
_entity.pdbx_description
1 polymer ?
#
loop_
_entity_poly.entity_id
_entity_poly.type
_entity_poly.pdbx_seq_one_letter_code
_entity_poly.pdbx_strand_id
1 'polypeptide(L)'
;NTNSIKGQIKYLVYCMENAVLNLPPDQEQMVWLIDFKGFNLSNISVKVTKETAHVLQDHYPERLGLAILYNPPKFFESFWT
;
A
#
# COMPACT_ATOMS: atom_id res chain seq x y z
N ASN A 1 9.08 10.64 9.06
CA ASN A 1 10.17 9.76 8.57
C ASN A 1 10.52 8.71 9.61
N THR A 2 9.91 7.53 9.51
CA THR A 2 10.31 6.36 10.29
C THR A 2 11.25 5.52 9.44
N ASN A 3 12.56 5.60 9.68
CA ASN A 3 13.55 4.81 8.93
C ASN A 3 13.57 3.32 9.34
N SER A 4 12.74 2.91 10.31
CA SER A 4 12.61 1.52 10.74
C SER A 4 11.42 0.84 10.10
N ILE A 5 11.60 -0.42 9.70
CA ILE A 5 10.54 -1.29 9.14
C ILE A 5 9.32 -1.30 10.07
N LYS A 6 9.54 -1.43 11.38
CA LYS A 6 8.47 -1.41 12.40
C LYS A 6 7.68 -0.11 12.39
N GLY A 7 8.32 1.03 12.17
CA GLY A 7 7.65 2.31 12.08
C GLY A 7 6.80 2.44 10.82
N GLN A 8 7.32 1.98 9.68
CA GLN A 8 6.57 1.95 8.41
C GLN A 8 5.32 1.07 8.52
N ILE A 9 5.43 -0.13 9.12
CA ILE A 9 4.30 -1.03 9.34
C ILE A 9 3.27 -0.40 10.29
N LYS A 10 3.71 0.20 11.41
CA LYS A 10 2.78 0.90 12.32
C LYS A 10 2.04 2.04 11.63
N TYR A 11 2.74 2.79 10.77
CA TYR A 11 2.13 3.87 10.01
C TYR A 11 1.12 3.34 8.98
N LEU A 12 1.43 2.23 8.30
CA LEU A 12 0.49 1.55 7.41
C LEU A 12 -0.78 1.14 8.16
N VAL A 13 -0.63 0.45 9.30
CA VAL A 13 -1.75 0.05 10.16
C VAL A 13 -2.58 1.26 10.56
N TYR A 14 -1.94 2.34 11.02
CA TYR A 14 -2.63 3.58 11.35
C TYR A 14 -3.46 4.11 10.16
N CYS A 15 -2.90 4.17 8.96
CA CYS A 15 -3.63 4.61 7.77
C CYS A 15 -4.82 3.68 7.45
N MET A 16 -4.62 2.36 7.54
CA MET A 16 -5.66 1.37 7.26
C MET A 16 -6.83 1.45 8.25
N GLU A 17 -6.54 1.53 9.56
CA GLU A 17 -7.57 1.68 10.60
C GLU A 17 -8.39 2.96 10.37
N ASN A 18 -7.72 4.08 10.09
CA ASN A 18 -8.43 5.33 9.80
C ASN A 18 -9.26 5.23 8.52
N ALA A 19 -8.76 4.57 7.46
CA ALA A 19 -9.51 4.39 6.23
C ALA A 19 -10.77 3.56 6.47
N VAL A 20 -10.66 2.45 7.20
CA VAL A 20 -11.81 1.58 7.54
C VAL A 20 -12.84 2.32 8.40
N LEU A 21 -12.40 3.10 9.39
CA LEU A 21 -13.30 3.89 10.25
C LEU A 21 -14.10 4.95 9.46
N ASN A 22 -13.59 5.41 8.33
CA ASN A 22 -14.22 6.44 7.51
C ASN A 22 -14.96 5.88 6.28
N LEU A 23 -15.08 4.55 6.16
CA LEU A 23 -15.88 3.96 5.09
C LEU A 23 -17.37 4.26 5.28
N PRO A 24 -18.12 4.52 4.19
CA PRO A 24 -19.57 4.56 4.24
C PRO A 24 -20.15 3.24 4.76
N PRO A 25 -21.38 3.26 5.34
CA PRO A 25 -22.11 2.04 5.66
C PRO A 25 -22.17 1.12 4.43
N ASP A 26 -22.07 -0.20 4.68
CA ASP A 26 -22.13 -1.25 3.66
C ASP A 26 -20.99 -1.25 2.61
N GLN A 27 -19.95 -0.42 2.80
CA GLN A 27 -18.77 -0.43 1.95
C GLN A 27 -17.57 -1.03 2.69
N GLU A 28 -17.01 -2.11 2.13
CA GLU A 28 -15.86 -2.80 2.73
C GLU A 28 -14.54 -2.54 2.00
N GLN A 29 -14.62 -2.06 0.76
CA GLN A 29 -13.50 -1.84 -0.14
C GLN A 29 -13.19 -0.37 -0.36
N MET A 30 -11.93 -0.05 -0.58
CA MET A 30 -11.41 1.29 -0.82
C MET A 30 -10.54 1.35 -2.08
N VAL A 31 -10.42 2.56 -2.64
CA VAL A 31 -9.54 2.85 -3.79
C VAL A 31 -8.19 3.34 -3.26
N TRP A 32 -7.10 2.75 -3.75
CA TRP A 32 -5.75 3.13 -3.37
C TRP A 32 -5.11 3.96 -4.47
N LEU A 33 -4.81 5.23 -4.17
CA LEU A 33 -4.01 6.08 -5.04
C LEU A 33 -2.56 6.03 -4.59
N ILE A 34 -1.68 5.50 -5.44
CA ILE A 34 -0.25 5.38 -5.17
C ILE A 34 0.49 6.32 -6.10
N ASP A 35 1.05 7.40 -5.54
CA ASP A 35 1.93 8.33 -6.25
C ASP A 35 3.37 7.83 -6.18
N PHE A 36 3.94 7.52 -7.35
CA PHE A 36 5.33 7.07 -7.48
C PHE A 36 6.33 8.23 -7.70
N LYS A 37 5.92 9.49 -7.51
CA LYS A 37 6.84 10.61 -7.59
C LYS A 37 8.03 10.44 -6.62
N GLY A 38 9.24 10.48 -7.17
CA GLY A 38 10.47 10.29 -6.40
C GLY A 38 10.77 8.83 -6.03
N PHE A 39 10.02 7.88 -6.58
CA PHE A 39 10.32 6.46 -6.41
C PHE A 39 11.69 6.11 -6.98
N ASN A 40 12.49 5.39 -6.21
CA ASN A 40 13.78 4.87 -6.61
C ASN A 40 13.87 3.39 -6.23
N LEU A 41 14.30 2.56 -7.19
CA LEU A 41 14.51 1.13 -7.00
C LEU A 41 15.48 0.83 -5.84
N SER A 42 16.46 1.69 -5.59
CA SER A 42 17.39 1.54 -4.44
C SER A 42 16.70 1.65 -3.09
N ASN A 43 15.48 2.19 -3.02
CA ASN A 43 14.71 2.37 -1.79
C ASN A 43 13.79 1.17 -1.50
N ILE A 44 13.71 0.19 -2.41
CA ILE A 44 12.87 -0.99 -2.22
C ILE A 44 13.62 -2.00 -1.36
N SER A 45 13.11 -2.24 -0.15
CA SER A 45 13.52 -3.38 0.65
C SER A 45 12.55 -4.54 0.43
N VAL A 46 13.06 -5.67 -0.05
CA VAL A 46 12.28 -6.92 -0.20
C VAL A 46 11.66 -7.34 1.14
N LYS A 47 12.39 -7.14 2.25
CA LYS A 47 11.90 -7.41 3.60
C LYS A 47 10.68 -6.55 3.94
N VAL A 48 10.77 -5.23 3.74
CA VAL A 48 9.64 -4.32 3.97
C VAL A 48 8.43 -4.70 3.11
N THR A 49 8.68 -5.04 1.84
CA THR A 49 7.63 -5.42 0.89
C THR A 49 6.90 -6.69 1.36
N LYS A 50 7.64 -7.70 1.82
CA LYS A 50 7.06 -8.95 2.34
C LYS A 50 6.24 -8.72 3.62
N GLU A 51 6.78 -7.97 4.58
CA GLU A 51 6.07 -7.64 5.82
C GLU A 51 4.80 -6.82 5.54
N THR A 52 4.87 -5.89 4.59
CA THR A 52 3.71 -5.09 4.15
C THR A 52 2.64 -5.99 3.54
N ALA A 53 3.01 -6.88 2.62
CA ALA A 53 2.09 -7.83 2.01
C ALA A 53 1.44 -8.75 3.05
N HIS A 54 2.23 -9.26 4.01
CA HIS A 54 1.75 -10.11 5.10
C HIS A 54 0.71 -9.38 5.97
N VAL A 55 0.98 -8.13 6.37
CA VAL A 55 0.02 -7.35 7.17
C VAL A 55 -1.28 -7.12 6.41
N LEU A 56 -1.20 -6.76 5.13
CA LEU A 56 -2.37 -6.51 4.30
C LEU A 56 -3.21 -7.78 4.07
N GLN A 57 -2.58 -8.90 3.77
CA GLN A 57 -3.26 -10.17 3.50
C GLN A 57 -3.91 -10.76 4.75
N ASP A 58 -3.22 -10.70 5.90
CA ASP A 58 -3.69 -11.37 7.12
C ASP A 58 -4.69 -10.52 7.92
N HIS A 59 -4.57 -9.19 7.89
CA HIS A 59 -5.35 -8.30 8.76
C HIS A 59 -6.35 -7.43 8.00
N TYR A 60 -6.10 -7.19 6.72
CA TYR A 60 -6.95 -6.35 5.86
C TYR A 60 -7.32 -7.05 4.55
N PRO A 61 -7.81 -8.30 4.60
CA PRO A 61 -8.17 -9.03 3.41
C PRO A 61 -9.30 -8.30 2.66
N GLU A 62 -9.26 -8.39 1.33
CA GLU A 62 -10.30 -7.91 0.42
C GLU A 62 -10.60 -6.40 0.48
N ARG A 63 -9.81 -5.60 1.21
CA ARG A 63 -9.99 -4.14 1.34
C ARG A 63 -9.65 -3.35 0.07
N LEU A 64 -8.78 -3.87 -0.78
CA LEU A 64 -8.41 -3.20 -2.03
C LEU A 64 -9.45 -3.47 -3.12
N GLY A 65 -10.26 -2.46 -3.45
CA GLY A 65 -11.21 -2.54 -4.57
C GLY A 65 -10.59 -2.14 -5.91
N LEU A 66 -9.81 -1.05 -5.92
CA LEU A 66 -9.10 -0.56 -7.10
C LEU A 66 -7.77 0.08 -6.69
N ALA A 67 -6.70 -0.22 -7.42
CA ALA A 67 -5.42 0.47 -7.29
C ALA A 67 -5.20 1.41 -8.49
N ILE A 68 -4.98 2.69 -8.22
CA ILE A 68 -4.59 3.70 -9.21
C ILE A 68 -3.11 4.01 -8.98
N LEU A 69 -2.28 3.65 -9.95
CA LEU A 69 -0.84 3.88 -9.92
C LEU A 69 -0.54 5.15 -10.72
N TYR A 70 -0.17 6.23 -10.05
CA TYR A 70 0.12 7.53 -10.67
C TYR A 70 1.63 7.71 -10.89
N ASN A 71 2.00 8.04 -12.13
CA ASN A 71 3.39 8.13 -12.60
C ASN A 71 4.26 6.89 -12.27
N PRO A 72 3.77 5.66 -12.54
CA PRO A 72 4.49 4.48 -12.13
C PRO A 72 5.84 4.35 -12.86
N PRO A 73 6.85 3.72 -12.24
CA PRO A 73 8.10 3.40 -12.88
C PRO A 73 7.91 2.55 -14.14
N LYS A 74 8.78 2.74 -15.15
CA LYS A 74 8.72 2.02 -16.43
C LYS A 74 8.74 0.49 -16.31
N PHE A 75 9.33 -0.08 -15.26
CA PHE A 75 9.33 -1.54 -15.09
C PHE A 75 7.93 -2.11 -14.83
N PHE A 76 6.94 -1.29 -14.46
CA PHE A 76 5.57 -1.78 -14.37
C PHE A 76 4.90 -1.97 -15.75
N GLU A 77 5.45 -1.40 -16.83
CA GLU A 77 4.93 -1.54 -18.21
C GLU A 77 4.76 -3.01 -18.62
N SER A 78 5.65 -3.90 -18.17
CA SER A 78 5.55 -5.33 -18.46
C SER A 78 4.38 -6.07 -17.81
N PHE A 79 3.71 -5.47 -16.81
CA PHE A 79 2.53 -6.06 -16.17
C PHE A 79 1.21 -5.58 -16.81
N TRP A 80 1.25 -4.56 -17.66
CA TRP A 80 0.07 -3.99 -18.31
C TRP A 80 -0.11 -4.40 -19.78
N THR A 81 0.84 -5.16 -20.33
CA THR A 81 0.76 -5.75 -21.67
C THR A 81 0.55 -7.24 -21.54
#